data_AF-A0A522QX49-F1
#
_entry.id   AF-A0A522QX49-F1
#
_cell.length_a   1.000
_cell.length_b   1.000
_cell.length_c   1.000
_cell.angle_alpha   90.00
_cell.angle_beta   90.00
_cell.angle_gamma   90.00
#
_symmetry.space_group_name_H-M   'P 1'
#
loop_
_entity.id
_entity.type
_entity.pdbx_description
1 polymer ?
#
loop_
_entity_poly.entity_id
_entity_poly.type
_entity_poly.pdbx_seq_one_letter_code
_entity_poly.pdbx_strand_id
1 'polypeptide(L)'
;MHRIIISDTSCLIILAKINELDLSQKMYGKIHTTMDIAEEYGDSLPDWIIIIDVKDKTKQSASLLKQTKNVWLNRKAKEQNTQTANIVPGN
;
A
#
# COMPACT_ATOMS: atom_id res chain seq x y z
N MET A 1 -9.51 -17.93 15.41
CA MET A 1 -9.59 -17.16 14.14
C MET A 1 -8.97 -15.79 14.36
N HIS A 2 -7.90 -15.45 13.64
CA HIS A 2 -7.24 -14.15 13.74
C HIS A 2 -7.91 -13.20 12.74
N ARG A 3 -8.80 -12.32 13.20
CA ARG A 3 -9.31 -11.20 12.38
C ARG A 3 -8.84 -9.91 13.02
N ILE A 4 -7.63 -9.50 12.67
CA ILE A 4 -7.14 -8.13 12.93
C ILE A 4 -7.62 -7.30 11.75
N ILE A 5 -8.55 -6.36 12.01
CA ILE A 5 -9.02 -5.41 11.00
C ILE A 5 -8.30 -4.10 11.28
N ILE A 6 -7.50 -3.66 10.32
CA ILE A 6 -6.82 -2.36 10.32
C ILE A 6 -7.61 -1.44 9.40
N SER A 7 -8.28 -0.45 9.97
CA SER A 7 -9.03 0.56 9.21
C SER A 7 -8.16 1.77 8.92
N ASP A 8 -8.27 2.28 7.69
CA ASP A 8 -7.72 3.57 7.26
C ASP A 8 -8.51 4.74 7.87
N THR A 9 -7.89 5.93 7.97
CA THR A 9 -8.53 7.15 8.48
C THR A 9 -9.81 7.47 7.71
N SER A 10 -9.79 7.35 6.38
CA SER A 10 -10.95 7.59 5.53
C SER A 10 -12.13 6.66 5.86
N CYS A 11 -11.83 5.41 6.23
CA CYS A 11 -12.83 4.41 6.56
C CYS A 11 -13.48 4.71 7.93
N LEU A 12 -12.66 5.10 8.92
CA LEU A 12 -13.14 5.56 10.23
C LEU A 12 -14.04 6.79 10.10
N ILE A 13 -13.62 7.78 9.30
CA ILE A 13 -14.42 9.01 9.06
C ILE A 13 -15.78 8.67 8.43
N ILE A 14 -15.82 7.80 7.43
CA ILE A 14 -17.08 7.43 6.78
C ILE A 14 -18.00 6.72 7.77
N LEU A 15 -17.48 5.72 8.51
CA LEU A 15 -18.25 4.96 9.49
C LEU A 15 -18.79 5.86 10.61
N ALA A 16 -18.00 6.84 11.05
CA ALA A 16 -18.43 7.85 12.01
C ALA A 16 -19.56 8.73 11.44
N LYS A 17 -19.41 9.21 10.20
CA LYS A 17 -20.40 10.07 9.53
C LYS A 17 -21.75 9.38 9.31
N ILE A 18 -21.75 8.08 9.05
CA ILE A 18 -22.98 7.29 8.89
C ILE A 18 -23.47 6.68 10.20
N ASN A 19 -22.77 6.91 11.31
CA ASN A 19 -23.07 6.35 12.63
C ASN A 19 -23.16 4.81 12.65
N GLU A 20 -22.28 4.14 11.90
CA GLU A 20 -22.21 2.67 11.79
C GLU A 20 -20.92 2.08 12.41
N LEU A 21 -20.22 2.87 13.24
CA LEU A 21 -19.10 2.37 14.02
C LEU A 21 -19.52 1.20 14.94
N ASP A 22 -20.72 1.27 15.51
CA ASP A 22 -21.29 0.20 16.34
C ASP A 22 -21.61 -1.09 15.57
N LEU A 23 -21.97 -0.99 14.29
CA LEU A 23 -22.18 -2.17 13.44
C LEU A 23 -20.86 -2.90 13.22
N SER A 24 -19.79 -2.14 13.00
CA SER A 24 -18.44 -2.67 12.90
C SER A 24 -18.02 -3.41 14.18
N GLN A 25 -18.37 -2.89 15.36
CA GLN A 25 -18.18 -3.58 16.64
C GLN A 25 -19.00 -4.89 16.71
N LYS A 26 -20.27 -4.88 16.29
CA LYS A 26 -21.12 -6.10 16.32
C LYS A 26 -20.62 -7.19 15.39
N MET A 27 -20.09 -6.83 14.22
CA MET A 27 -19.63 -7.78 13.21
C MET A 27 -18.26 -8.39 13.54
N TYR A 28 -17.37 -7.60 14.15
CA TYR A 28 -15.96 -7.98 14.30
C TYR A 28 -15.46 -7.99 15.75
N GLY A 29 -16.25 -7.46 16.68
CA GLY A 29 -15.93 -7.37 18.10
C GLY A 29 -14.95 -6.25 18.43
N LYS A 30 -13.77 -6.26 17.80
CA LYS A 30 -12.68 -5.30 18.05
C LYS A 30 -12.04 -4.85 16.75
N ILE A 31 -11.85 -3.54 16.62
CA ILE A 31 -11.12 -2.94 15.50
C ILE A 31 -9.74 -2.52 16.00
N HIS A 32 -8.73 -2.69 15.16
CA HIS A 32 -7.38 -2.24 15.45
C HIS A 32 -7.07 -1.07 14.52
N THR A 33 -6.46 -0.02 15.03
CA THR A 33 -6.02 1.13 14.22
C THR A 33 -4.61 1.52 14.60
N THR A 34 -3.89 2.23 13.74
CA THR A 34 -2.55 2.71 14.09
C THR A 34 -2.62 4.03 14.84
N MET A 35 -1.56 4.38 15.57
CA MET A 35 -1.46 5.70 16.22
C MET A 35 -1.58 6.83 15.21
N ASP A 36 -0.87 6.74 14.08
CA ASP A 36 -0.90 7.74 13.01
C ASP A 36 -2.34 8.01 12.52
N ILE A 37 -3.15 6.96 12.37
CA ILE A 37 -4.55 7.05 11.91
C ILE A 37 -5.45 7.62 13.01
N ALA A 38 -5.24 7.25 14.27
CA ALA A 38 -5.98 7.83 15.39
C ALA A 38 -5.70 9.33 15.54
N GLU A 39 -4.46 9.75 15.33
CA GLU A 39 -4.07 11.17 15.31
C GLU A 39 -4.67 11.91 14.11
N GLU A 40 -4.65 11.31 12.91
CA GLU A 40 -5.24 11.91 11.70
C GLU A 40 -6.77 12.03 11.80
N TYR A 41 -7.43 11.07 12.46
CA TYR A 41 -8.87 11.10 12.68
C TYR A 41 -9.29 12.32 13.53
N GLY A 42 -8.46 12.75 14.48
CA GLY A 42 -8.63 13.97 15.26
C GLY A 42 -9.79 13.98 16.27
N ASP A 43 -10.70 13.00 16.20
CA ASP A 43 -11.87 12.86 17.06
C ASP A 43 -11.72 11.70 18.07
N SER A 44 -12.61 11.66 19.06
CA SER A 44 -12.63 10.60 20.07
C SER A 44 -13.02 9.26 19.46
N LEU A 45 -12.14 8.27 19.58
CA LEU A 45 -12.43 6.88 19.21
C LEU A 45 -13.05 6.13 20.41
N PRO A 46 -14.06 5.28 20.18
CA PRO A 46 -14.62 4.44 21.24
C PRO A 46 -13.61 3.47 21.87
N ASP A 47 -13.81 3.12 23.14
CA ASP A 47 -12.93 2.25 23.94
C ASP A 47 -12.69 0.84 23.36
N TRP A 48 -13.57 0.38 22.46
CA TRP A 48 -13.44 -0.92 21.80
C TRP A 48 -12.47 -0.92 20.61
N ILE A 49 -11.97 0.25 20.21
CA ILE A 49 -10.94 0.42 19.17
C ILE A 49 -9.55 0.34 19.83
N ILE A 50 -8.75 -0.62 19.39
CA ILE A 50 -7.40 -0.85 19.91
C ILE A 50 -6.40 -0.11 19.03
N ILE A 51 -5.71 0.86 19.61
CA ILE A 51 -4.60 1.55 18.93
C ILE A 51 -3.34 0.68 19.06
N ILE A 52 -2.78 0.28 17.92
CA ILE A 52 -1.54 -0.49 17.81
C ILE A 52 -0.40 0.42 17.36
N ASP A 53 0.71 0.36 18.09
CA ASP A 53 1.97 1.01 17.71
C ASP A 53 2.69 0.15 16.66
N VAL A 54 2.77 0.64 15.42
CA VAL A 54 3.45 -0.08 14.33
C VAL A 54 4.95 0.22 14.41
N LYS A 55 5.66 -0.59 15.19
CA LYS A 55 7.13 -0.49 15.33
C LYS A 55 7.92 -0.89 14.08
N ASP A 56 7.33 -1.65 13.16
CA ASP A 56 7.97 -2.08 11.92
C ASP A 56 7.39 -1.34 10.70
N LYS A 57 7.96 -0.16 10.40
CA LYS A 57 7.74 0.61 9.14
C LYS A 57 8.35 -0.08 7.90
N THR A 58 8.59 -1.39 7.91
CA THR A 58 9.29 -2.05 6.81
C THR A 58 8.34 -2.73 5.84
N LYS A 59 8.26 -2.10 4.65
CA LYS A 59 7.99 -2.63 3.30
C LYS A 59 6.73 -2.11 2.61
N GLN A 60 6.68 -0.81 2.34
CA GLN A 60 5.78 -0.24 1.32
C GLN A 60 6.47 0.13 -0.01
N SER A 61 7.74 -0.17 -0.25
CA SER A 61 8.44 0.35 -1.44
C SER A 61 9.39 -0.66 -2.11
N ALA A 62 8.86 -1.76 -2.63
CA ALA A 62 9.66 -2.71 -3.42
C ALA A 62 9.07 -3.14 -4.78
N SER A 63 7.89 -2.63 -5.18
CA SER A 63 7.29 -3.02 -6.47
C SER A 63 7.79 -2.16 -7.65
N LEU A 64 7.98 -0.84 -7.46
CA LEU A 64 8.24 0.08 -8.58
C LEU A 64 9.67 0.05 -9.12
N LEU A 65 10.68 -0.35 -8.33
CA LEU A 65 12.09 -0.30 -8.77
C LEU A 65 12.53 -1.54 -9.58
N LYS A 66 11.75 -2.62 -9.58
CA LYS A 66 12.12 -3.83 -10.34
C LYS A 66 11.76 -3.75 -11.83
N GLN A 67 10.72 -3.00 -12.18
CA GLN A 67 10.25 -2.90 -13.56
C GLN A 67 11.13 -1.97 -14.41
N THR A 68 11.61 -0.86 -13.83
CA THR A 68 12.35 0.17 -14.60
C THR A 68 13.74 -0.27 -15.03
N LYS A 69 14.42 -1.11 -14.24
CA LYS A 69 15.76 -1.61 -14.60
C LYS A 69 15.73 -2.52 -15.83
N ASN A 70 14.73 -3.42 -15.92
CA ASN A 70 14.60 -4.34 -17.05
C ASN A 70 14.19 -3.62 -18.35
N VAL A 71 13.36 -2.58 -18.26
CA VAL A 71 12.99 -1.76 -19.44
C VAL A 71 14.18 -0.98 -19.98
N TRP A 72 15.04 -0.43 -19.10
CA TRP A 72 16.24 0.29 -19.53
C TRP A 72 17.29 -0.64 -20.14
N LEU A 73 17.54 -1.81 -19.53
CA LEU A 73 18.44 -2.82 -20.11
C LEU A 73 17.97 -3.31 -21.49
N ASN A 74 16.67 -3.57 -21.65
CA ASN A 74 16.12 -4.04 -22.92
C ASN A 74 16.19 -2.97 -24.03
N ARG A 75 16.05 -1.67 -23.69
CA ARG A 75 16.27 -0.58 -24.65
C ARG A 75 17.73 -0.46 -25.08
N LYS A 76 18.67 -0.49 -24.14
CA LYS A 76 20.12 -0.48 -24.41
C LYS A 76 20.55 -1.65 -25.30
N ALA A 77 20.03 -2.85 -25.05
CA ALA A 77 20.35 -4.04 -25.85
C ALA A 77 19.79 -3.95 -27.29
N LYS A 78 18.61 -3.33 -27.47
CA LYS A 78 18.00 -3.14 -28.79
C LYS A 78 18.76 -2.09 -29.62
N GLU A 79 19.20 -1.00 -29.00
CA GLU A 79 19.98 0.05 -29.68
C GLU A 79 21.32 -0.47 -30.22
N GLN A 80 22.01 -1.36 -29.49
CA GLN A 80 23.26 -1.95 -29.95
C GLN A 80 23.07 -2.98 -31.07
N ASN A 81 21.99 -3.78 -31.05
CA ASN A 81 21.76 -4.80 -32.06
C ASN A 81 21.28 -4.25 -33.41
N THR A 82 20.79 -3.00 -33.45
CA THR A 82 20.33 -2.38 -34.71
C THR A 82 21.47 -1.75 -35.53
N GLN A 83 22.65 -1.54 -34.93
CA GLN A 83 23.83 -0.99 -35.63
C GLN A 83 24.68 -2.06 -36.33
N THR A 84 24.61 -3.33 -35.91
CA THR A 84 25.34 -4.46 -36.51
C THR A 84 24.61 -5.16 -37.66
N ALA A 85 23.33 -4.85 -37.90
CA ALA A 85 22.54 -5.51 -38.96
C ALA A 85 22.63 -4.81 -40.35
N ASN A 86 23.30 -3.66 -40.46
CA ASN A 86 23.41 -2.88 -41.70
C ASN A 86 24.80 -2.92 -42.37
N ILE A 87 25.60 -3.96 -42.10
CA ILE A 87 26.86 -4.19 -42.84
C ILE A 87 26.83 -5.62 -43.38
N VAL A 88 26.10 -5.84 -44.48
CA VAL A 88 26.29 -7.00 -45.35
C VAL A 88 27.37 -6.63 -46.36
N PRO A 89 28.50 -7.36 -46.47
CA PRO A 89 29.47 -7.17 -47.53
C PRO A 89 29.11 -8.01 -48.77
N GLY A 90 29.29 -7.43 -49.96
CA GLY A 90 29.22 -8.12 -51.26
C GLY A 90 27.91 -7.81 -52.00
N ASN A 91 27.93 -7.34 -53.25
CA ASN A 91 28.90 -7.52 -54.33
C ASN A 91 28.84 -6.34 -55.30
#